data_AF-A0A7H8QC32-F1
#
_entry.id   AF-A0A7H8QC32-F1
#
_cell.length_a   1.000
_cell.length_b   1.000
_cell.length_c   1.000
_cell.angle_alpha   90.00
_cell.angle_beta   90.00
_cell.angle_gamma   90.00
#
_symmetry.space_group_name_H-M   'P 1'
#
loop_
_entity.id
_entity.type
_entity.pdbx_description
1 polymer ?
#
loop_
_entity_poly.entity_id
_entity_poly.type
_entity_poly.pdbx_seq_one_letter_code
_entity_poly.pdbx_strand_id
1 'polypeptide(L)'
;MYSRPVLFDQSPTLADEFSLLQGRTKIAVVFDESGKRLAESLLQKAENIPAAALLVSDSTPSQAISEFVASQKMGTQICIVSQWDTAYRIFSLTVDEGASEEEIQTLIVDQKKRFIYCMKCFSTSEIPSNEAAVQCQCGAHLEVGPFFSKVRKGYIGYPFIPVQQRQTVGS
;
A
#
# COMPACT_ATOMS: atom_id res chain seq x y z
N MET A 1 8.02 20.49 4.82
CA MET A 1 6.71 19.87 4.58
C MET A 1 6.96 18.38 4.40
N TYR A 2 6.90 17.60 5.49
CA TYR A 2 7.15 16.16 5.42
C TYR A 2 5.99 15.51 4.66
N SER A 3 6.30 14.82 3.56
CA SER A 3 5.31 14.08 2.79
C SER A 3 4.87 12.88 3.64
N ARG A 4 3.59 12.88 4.05
CA ARG A 4 2.98 11.78 4.79
C ARG A 4 3.24 10.46 4.04
N PRO A 5 3.63 9.38 4.73
CA PRO A 5 3.71 8.05 4.15
C PRO A 5 2.42 7.65 3.44
N VAL A 6 2.54 6.94 2.33
CA VAL A 6 1.41 6.42 1.55
C VAL A 6 1.77 5.01 1.11
N LEU A 7 0.83 4.08 1.23
CA LEU A 7 1.00 2.73 0.70
C LEU A 7 0.77 2.71 -0.82
N PHE A 8 1.76 2.18 -1.53
CA PHE A 8 1.81 1.93 -2.97
C PHE A 8 2.71 0.73 -3.28
N ASP A 9 2.67 0.21 -4.50
CA ASP A 9 3.24 -1.08 -4.92
C ASP A 9 4.76 -1.23 -4.72
N GLN A 10 5.49 -0.13 -4.50
CA GLN A 10 6.93 -0.12 -4.19
C GLN A 10 7.24 0.58 -2.85
N SER A 11 6.27 0.60 -1.91
CA SER A 11 6.52 1.21 -0.59
C SER A 11 7.61 0.48 0.16
N PRO A 12 8.48 1.20 0.89
CA PRO A 12 9.53 0.57 1.71
C PRO A 12 8.98 -0.27 2.87
N THR A 13 7.73 -0.04 3.25
CA THR A 13 7.03 -0.81 4.29
C THR A 13 6.52 -2.16 3.80
N LEU A 14 6.46 -2.39 2.48
CA LEU A 14 6.05 -3.68 1.94
C LEU A 14 7.15 -4.72 2.14
N ALA A 15 6.77 -5.88 2.65
CA ALA A 15 7.64 -7.03 2.80
C ALA A 15 6.94 -8.29 2.28
N ASP A 16 7.72 -9.26 1.81
CA ASP A 16 7.20 -10.58 1.41
C ASP A 16 7.14 -11.53 2.61
N GLU A 17 8.05 -11.35 3.59
CA GLU A 17 8.08 -12.10 4.84
C GLU A 17 8.25 -11.14 6.04
N PHE A 18 7.74 -11.57 7.19
CA PHE A 18 7.91 -10.81 8.42
C PHE A 18 9.35 -10.81 8.91
N SER A 19 9.77 -9.66 9.40
CA SER A 19 11.03 -9.50 10.11
C SER A 19 10.88 -8.47 11.22
N LEU A 20 11.54 -8.72 12.36
CA LEU A 20 11.57 -7.74 13.45
C LEU A 20 12.51 -6.59 13.05
N LEU A 21 11.97 -5.38 12.95
CA LEU A 21 12.72 -4.17 12.63
C LEU A 21 13.67 -3.83 13.79
N GLN A 22 14.84 -3.28 13.44
CA GLN A 22 15.89 -2.96 14.41
C GLN A 22 15.37 -2.01 15.50
N GLY A 23 15.70 -2.31 16.76
CA GLY A 23 15.30 -1.49 17.91
C GLY A 23 13.85 -1.67 18.36
N ARG A 24 13.04 -2.50 17.67
CA ARG A 24 11.68 -2.82 18.09
C ARG A 24 11.68 -3.95 19.11
N THR A 25 10.88 -3.78 20.15
CA THR A 25 10.80 -4.69 21.30
C THR A 25 9.39 -5.19 21.56
N LYS A 26 8.42 -4.76 20.76
CA LYS A 26 7.01 -5.15 20.82
C LYS A 26 6.45 -5.23 19.41
N ILE A 27 5.37 -5.98 19.24
CA ILE A 27 4.65 -6.06 17.97
C ILE A 27 3.16 -5.79 18.16
N ALA A 28 2.56 -5.15 17.17
CA ALA A 28 1.12 -4.99 17.06
C ALA A 28 0.70 -5.47 15.66
N VAL A 29 -0.08 -6.55 15.60
CA VAL A 29 -0.50 -7.16 14.33
C VAL A 29 -1.93 -6.75 14.02
N VAL A 30 -2.14 -6.00 12.94
CA VAL A 30 -3.47 -5.62 12.44
C VAL A 30 -3.73 -6.38 11.15
N PHE A 31 -4.78 -7.18 11.12
CA PHE A 31 -5.00 -8.10 10.01
C PHE A 31 -6.48 -8.29 9.71
N ASP A 32 -6.81 -8.75 8.51
CA ASP A 32 -8.17 -9.18 8.16
C ASP A 32 -8.28 -10.70 8.12
N GLU A 33 -9.48 -11.22 7.83
CA GLU A 33 -9.69 -12.67 7.75
C GLU A 33 -8.78 -13.37 6.71
N SER A 34 -8.40 -12.69 5.63
CA SER A 34 -7.50 -13.25 4.62
C SER A 34 -6.05 -13.36 5.13
N GLY A 35 -5.63 -12.42 5.98
CA GLY A 35 -4.33 -12.39 6.63
C GLY A 35 -4.21 -13.25 7.89
N LYS A 36 -5.33 -13.78 8.40
CA LYS A 36 -5.40 -14.45 9.72
C LYS A 36 -4.37 -15.55 9.94
N ARG A 37 -4.24 -16.49 9.00
CA ARG A 37 -3.26 -17.59 9.13
C ARG A 37 -1.83 -17.09 9.20
N LEU A 38 -1.50 -16.08 8.39
CA LEU A 38 -0.17 -15.48 8.41
C LEU A 38 0.05 -14.73 9.72
N ALA A 39 -0.91 -13.91 10.16
CA ALA A 39 -0.86 -13.21 11.44
C ALA A 39 -0.68 -14.16 12.64
N GLU A 40 -1.41 -15.27 12.69
CA GLU A 40 -1.25 -16.31 13.72
C GLU A 40 0.17 -16.90 13.69
N SER A 41 0.71 -17.18 12.49
CA SER A 41 2.09 -17.65 12.35
C SER A 41 3.12 -16.62 12.81
N LEU A 42 2.89 -15.32 12.58
CA LEU A 42 3.77 -14.24 13.07
C LEU A 42 3.77 -14.17 14.59
N LEU A 43 2.59 -14.22 15.20
CA LEU A 43 2.44 -14.19 16.65
C LEU A 43 3.13 -15.39 17.31
N GLN A 44 3.05 -16.58 16.69
CA GLN A 44 3.79 -17.76 17.15
C GLN A 44 5.31 -17.59 17.03
N LYS A 45 5.82 -17.07 15.91
CA LYS A 45 7.26 -16.81 15.73
C LYS A 45 7.79 -15.76 16.71
N ALA A 46 6.92 -14.87 17.18
CA ALA A 46 7.22 -13.80 18.10
C ALA A 46 7.00 -14.17 19.58
N GLU A 47 6.93 -15.46 19.94
CA GLU A 47 6.55 -15.97 21.28
C GLU A 47 7.21 -15.25 22.49
N ASN A 48 8.43 -14.73 22.33
CA ASN A 48 9.17 -14.01 23.38
C ASN A 48 9.07 -12.47 23.31
N ILE A 49 8.23 -11.94 22.43
CA ILE A 49 8.07 -10.51 22.17
C ILE A 49 6.65 -10.11 22.58
N PRO A 50 6.45 -9.09 23.44
CA PRO A 50 5.12 -8.59 23.75
C PRO A 50 4.34 -8.26 22.48
N ALA A 51 3.19 -8.91 22.32
CA ALA A 51 2.38 -8.83 21.13
C ALA A 51 0.95 -8.40 21.45
N ALA A 52 0.40 -7.53 20.61
CA ALA A 52 -1.02 -7.23 20.54
C ALA A 52 -1.54 -7.54 19.13
N ALA A 53 -2.82 -7.84 19.00
CA ALA A 53 -3.40 -8.18 17.71
C ALA A 53 -4.83 -7.62 17.58
N LEU A 54 -5.18 -7.17 16.37
CA LEU A 54 -6.50 -6.68 16.01
C LEU A 54 -6.96 -7.31 14.68
N LEU A 55 -8.08 -8.02 14.73
CA LEU A 55 -8.79 -8.48 13.55
C LEU A 55 -9.70 -7.36 13.03
N VAL A 56 -9.58 -7.07 11.74
CA VAL A 56 -10.29 -6.02 11.03
C VAL A 56 -11.18 -6.65 9.96
N SER A 57 -12.47 -6.34 10.00
CA SER A 57 -13.44 -6.68 8.98
C SER A 57 -13.94 -5.41 8.28
N ASP A 58 -14.80 -5.57 7.27
CA ASP A 58 -15.48 -4.45 6.61
C ASP A 58 -16.36 -3.65 7.58
N SER A 59 -16.87 -4.30 8.64
CA SER A 59 -17.70 -3.67 9.66
C SER A 59 -16.89 -3.01 10.79
N THR A 60 -15.58 -3.24 10.88
CA THR A 60 -14.73 -2.62 11.90
C THR A 60 -14.66 -1.10 11.67
N PRO A 61 -15.13 -0.27 12.62
CA PRO A 61 -15.05 1.18 12.49
C PRO A 61 -13.60 1.66 12.42
N SER A 62 -13.33 2.69 11.63
CA SER A 62 -12.00 3.30 11.54
C SER A 62 -11.49 3.78 12.91
N GLN A 63 -12.39 4.27 13.76
CA GLN A 63 -12.07 4.67 15.13
C GLN A 63 -11.48 3.52 15.95
N ALA A 64 -11.97 2.29 15.82
CA ALA A 64 -11.44 1.15 16.57
C ALA A 64 -10.01 0.80 16.13
N ILE A 65 -9.70 0.95 14.83
CA ILE A 65 -8.34 0.76 14.30
C ILE A 65 -7.42 1.86 14.83
N SER A 66 -7.85 3.12 14.76
CA SER A 66 -7.14 4.27 15.31
C SER A 66 -6.85 4.11 16.81
N GLU A 67 -7.85 3.76 17.61
CA GLU A 67 -7.69 3.54 19.06
C GLU A 67 -6.70 2.42 19.36
N PHE A 68 -6.75 1.32 18.61
CA PHE A 68 -5.77 0.24 18.73
C PHE A 68 -4.36 0.74 18.44
N VAL A 69 -4.15 1.47 17.34
CA VAL A 69 -2.83 2.02 16.99
C VAL A 69 -2.34 3.02 18.02
N ALA A 70 -3.19 3.96 18.44
CA ALA A 70 -2.86 4.98 19.44
C ALA A 70 -2.53 4.40 20.81
N SER A 71 -3.08 3.22 21.15
CA SER A 71 -2.77 2.52 22.40
C SER A 71 -1.37 1.87 22.41
N GLN A 72 -0.71 1.77 21.26
CA GLN A 72 0.60 1.14 21.17
C GLN A 72 1.69 2.01 21.80
N LYS A 73 2.55 1.37 22.60
CA LYS A 73 3.65 2.04 23.30
C LYS A 73 4.86 2.23 22.36
N MET A 74 5.76 3.14 22.73
CA MET A 74 7.07 3.26 22.07
C MET A 74 7.79 1.90 21.98
N GLY A 75 8.51 1.71 20.87
CA GLY A 75 9.22 0.47 20.56
C GLY A 75 8.36 -0.62 19.92
N THR A 76 7.07 -0.35 19.64
CA THR A 76 6.19 -1.25 18.90
C THR A 76 6.44 -1.17 17.40
N GLN A 77 6.56 -2.33 16.75
CA GLN A 77 6.43 -2.49 15.31
C GLN A 77 4.98 -2.82 14.97
N ILE A 78 4.40 -2.08 14.03
CA ILE A 78 3.05 -2.31 13.54
C ILE A 78 3.12 -3.17 12.28
N CYS A 79 2.57 -4.36 12.35
CA CYS A 79 2.53 -5.33 11.26
C CYS A 79 1.12 -5.37 10.68
N ILE A 80 0.97 -4.97 9.43
CA ILE A 80 -0.30 -5.00 8.71
C ILE A 80 -0.31 -6.25 7.82
N VAL A 81 -1.31 -7.13 7.97
CA VAL A 81 -1.39 -8.40 7.22
C VAL A 81 -2.79 -8.56 6.63
N SER A 82 -2.96 -8.25 5.34
CA SER A 82 -4.30 -8.06 4.79
C SER A 82 -4.31 -8.02 3.25
N GLN A 83 -5.49 -8.10 2.65
CA GLN A 83 -5.70 -7.73 1.25
C GLN A 83 -5.43 -6.24 1.02
N TRP A 84 -5.12 -5.87 -0.23
CA TRP A 84 -4.66 -4.52 -0.57
C TRP A 84 -5.55 -3.40 -0.04
N ASP A 85 -6.87 -3.45 -0.25
CA ASP A 85 -7.77 -2.36 0.10
C ASP A 85 -7.87 -2.16 1.61
N THR A 86 -7.95 -3.26 2.36
CA THR A 86 -8.00 -3.23 3.82
C THR A 86 -6.64 -2.85 4.41
N ALA A 87 -5.53 -3.36 3.84
CA ALA A 87 -4.19 -2.95 4.19
C ALA A 87 -3.96 -1.44 3.97
N TYR A 88 -4.42 -0.90 2.83
CA TYR A 88 -4.34 0.53 2.54
C TYR A 88 -5.15 1.37 3.53
N ARG A 89 -6.34 0.90 3.92
CA ARG A 89 -7.16 1.52 4.97
C ARG A 89 -6.44 1.53 6.32
N ILE A 90 -5.94 0.38 6.77
CA ILE A 90 -5.21 0.24 8.03
C ILE A 90 -3.96 1.11 8.02
N PHE A 91 -3.18 1.06 6.93
CA PHE A 91 -1.95 1.84 6.78
C PHE A 91 -2.21 3.33 6.89
N SER A 92 -3.23 3.83 6.19
CA SER A 92 -3.61 5.24 6.24
C SER A 92 -3.95 5.67 7.66
N LEU A 93 -4.80 4.91 8.36
CA LEU A 93 -5.15 5.20 9.77
C LEU A 93 -3.93 5.11 10.69
N THR A 94 -3.06 4.13 10.46
CA THR A 94 -1.83 3.95 11.25
C THR A 94 -0.90 5.16 11.15
N VAL A 95 -0.75 5.70 9.94
CA VAL A 95 0.02 6.93 9.68
C VAL A 95 -0.68 8.16 10.26
N ASP A 96 -2.02 8.20 10.22
CA ASP A 96 -2.81 9.29 10.78
C ASP A 96 -2.66 9.38 12.31
N GLU A 97 -2.48 8.25 12.99
CA GLU A 97 -2.13 8.17 14.42
C GLU A 97 -0.64 8.43 14.72
N GLY A 98 0.15 8.79 13.71
CA GLY A 98 1.51 9.28 13.87
C GLY A 98 2.62 8.23 13.75
N ALA A 99 2.30 6.99 13.34
CA ALA A 99 3.33 5.99 13.08
C ALA A 99 4.15 6.36 11.83
N SER A 100 5.46 6.12 11.91
CA SER A 100 6.40 6.37 10.83
C SER A 100 6.56 5.17 9.88
N GLU A 101 7.15 5.37 8.69
CA GLU A 101 7.48 4.27 7.76
C GLU A 101 8.42 3.24 8.42
N GLU A 102 9.30 3.67 9.34
CA GLU A 102 10.24 2.81 10.09
C GLU A 102 9.58 1.99 11.20
N GLU A 103 8.28 2.19 11.43
CA GLU A 103 7.47 1.48 12.42
C GLU A 103 6.56 0.44 11.79
N ILE A 104 6.31 0.57 10.49
CA ILE A 104 5.28 -0.18 9.79
C ILE A 104 5.93 -1.22 8.87
N GLN A 105 5.48 -2.46 9.00
CA GLN A 105 5.70 -3.51 8.01
C GLN A 105 4.34 -3.98 7.49
N THR A 106 4.21 -4.13 6.18
CA THR A 106 2.96 -4.50 5.50
C THR A 106 3.17 -5.74 4.64
N LEU A 107 2.40 -6.78 4.91
CA LEU A 107 2.36 -8.04 4.20
C LEU A 107 1.02 -8.12 3.46
N ILE A 108 1.08 -8.07 2.13
CA ILE A 108 -0.10 -8.13 1.26
C ILE A 108 -0.34 -9.58 0.86
N VAL A 109 -1.55 -10.08 1.09
CA VAL A 109 -1.92 -11.48 0.81
C VAL A 109 -2.49 -11.71 -0.59
N ASP A 110 -2.82 -10.64 -1.30
CA ASP A 110 -3.35 -10.65 -2.67
C ASP A 110 -2.47 -9.82 -3.62
N GLN A 111 -3.03 -9.42 -4.77
CA GLN A 111 -2.29 -8.63 -5.75
C GLN A 111 -2.15 -7.17 -5.29
N LYS A 112 -0.92 -6.67 -5.33
CA LYS A 112 -0.61 -5.26 -5.11
C LYS A 112 -1.26 -4.43 -6.20
N LYS A 113 -1.99 -3.37 -5.84
CA LYS A 113 -2.60 -2.47 -6.83
C LYS A 113 -1.66 -1.35 -7.20
N ARG A 114 -1.67 -0.98 -8.48
CA ARG A 114 -0.87 0.10 -9.03
C ARG A 114 -1.79 1.19 -9.59
N PHE A 115 -1.45 2.45 -9.34
CA PHE A 115 -2.29 3.58 -9.74
C PHE A 115 -1.50 4.57 -10.59
N ILE A 116 -2.12 5.11 -11.64
CA ILE A 116 -1.58 6.18 -12.48
C ILE A 116 -2.40 7.46 -12.28
N TYR A 117 -1.72 8.60 -12.21
CA TYR A 117 -2.30 9.94 -12.21
C TYR A 117 -2.18 10.57 -13.59
N CYS A 118 -3.31 10.84 -14.24
CA CYS A 118 -3.34 11.45 -15.55
C CYS A 118 -3.14 12.97 -15.46
N MET A 119 -2.09 13.52 -16.09
CA MET A 119 -1.87 14.97 -16.13
C MET A 119 -2.83 15.73 -17.06
N LYS A 120 -3.60 15.04 -17.91
CA LYS A 120 -4.58 15.68 -18.80
C LYS A 120 -5.93 15.93 -18.11
N CYS A 121 -6.47 14.92 -17.42
CA CYS A 121 -7.78 15.01 -16.76
C CYS A 121 -7.69 15.05 -15.23
N PHE A 122 -6.47 15.05 -14.68
CA PHE A 122 -6.19 15.16 -13.24
C PHE A 122 -6.85 14.07 -12.38
N SER A 123 -7.16 12.91 -12.98
CA SER A 123 -7.75 11.76 -12.31
C SER A 123 -6.72 10.65 -12.07
N THR A 124 -6.93 9.90 -11.00
CA THR A 124 -6.15 8.68 -10.71
C THR A 124 -6.96 7.45 -11.11
N SER A 125 -6.33 6.46 -11.72
CA SER A 125 -6.96 5.18 -12.07
C SER A 125 -6.03 4.02 -11.77
N GLU A 126 -6.62 2.87 -11.42
CA GLU A 126 -5.88 1.61 -11.29
C GLU A 126 -5.38 1.16 -12.66
N ILE A 127 -4.17 0.60 -12.70
CA ILE A 127 -3.53 0.06 -13.90
C ILE A 127 -2.97 -1.34 -13.62
N PRO A 128 -2.87 -2.21 -14.63
CA PRO A 128 -2.17 -3.48 -14.49
C PRO A 128 -0.71 -3.26 -14.08
N SER A 129 -0.17 -4.22 -13.33
CA SER A 129 1.23 -4.22 -12.92
C SER A 129 2.14 -4.26 -14.15
N ASN A 130 3.23 -3.50 -14.11
CA ASN A 130 4.30 -3.46 -15.12
C ASN A 130 3.93 -2.91 -16.51
N GLU A 131 2.76 -2.30 -16.68
CA GLU A 131 2.44 -1.58 -17.92
C GLU A 131 3.30 -0.31 -18.06
N ALA A 132 3.98 -0.16 -19.19
CA ALA A 132 4.74 1.04 -19.52
C ALA A 132 3.86 2.16 -20.10
N ALA A 133 2.72 1.78 -20.69
CA ALA A 133 1.77 2.72 -21.26
C ALA A 133 0.33 2.22 -21.09
N VAL A 134 -0.59 3.15 -20.84
CA VAL A 134 -2.02 2.83 -20.62
C VAL A 134 -2.90 3.88 -21.30
N GLN A 135 -4.14 3.50 -21.62
CA GLN A 135 -5.14 4.47 -22.04
C GLN A 135 -5.96 4.95 -20.84
N CYS A 136 -5.99 6.25 -20.62
CA CYS A 136 -6.80 6.88 -19.59
C CYS A 136 -8.29 6.90 -19.99
N GLN A 137 -9.18 6.96 -19.00
CA GLN A 137 -10.62 7.12 -19.19
C GLN A 137 -10.99 8.40 -19.99
N CYS A 138 -10.14 9.44 -19.97
CA CYS A 138 -10.33 10.64 -20.80
C CYS A 138 -9.87 10.47 -22.27
N GLY A 139 -9.50 9.24 -22.67
CA GLY A 139 -9.04 8.89 -24.01
C GLY A 139 -7.57 9.18 -24.30
N ALA A 140 -6.82 9.81 -23.38
CA ALA A 140 -5.38 10.04 -23.55
C ALA A 140 -4.58 8.74 -23.42
N HIS A 141 -3.56 8.57 -24.25
CA HIS A 141 -2.54 7.54 -24.04
C HIS A 141 -1.48 8.12 -23.12
N LEU A 142 -1.13 7.39 -22.06
CA LEU A 142 -0.25 7.82 -21.00
C LEU A 142 0.94 6.88 -20.92
N GLU A 143 2.15 7.44 -20.90
CA GLU A 143 3.35 6.73 -20.47
C GLU A 143 3.42 6.75 -18.94
N VAL A 144 3.64 5.60 -18.32
CA VAL A 144 3.74 5.47 -16.86
C VAL A 144 5.11 5.95 -16.41
N GLY A 145 5.15 7.13 -15.78
CA GLY A 145 6.39 7.68 -15.23
C GLY A 145 6.99 6.79 -14.14
N PRO A 146 8.32 6.92 -13.89
CA PRO A 146 9.01 6.09 -12.90
C PRO A 146 8.73 6.47 -11.45
N PHE A 147 8.16 7.67 -11.21
CA PHE A 147 7.98 8.21 -9.86
C PHE A 147 6.52 8.19 -9.41
N PHE A 148 6.28 7.59 -8.24
CA PHE A 148 4.99 7.67 -7.56
C PHE A 148 4.85 9.01 -6.81
N SER A 149 3.76 9.74 -7.06
CA SER A 149 3.44 10.95 -6.32
C SER A 149 2.61 10.63 -5.09
N LYS A 150 3.19 10.79 -3.89
CA LYS A 150 2.46 10.66 -2.61
C LYS A 150 1.24 11.61 -2.55
N VAL A 151 1.35 12.82 -3.12
CA VAL A 151 0.27 13.82 -3.14
C VAL A 151 -0.87 13.41 -4.08
N ARG A 152 -0.55 12.87 -5.26
CA ARG A 152 -1.56 12.47 -6.26
C ARG A 152 -2.01 11.01 -6.12
N LYS A 153 -1.37 10.25 -5.23
CA LYS A 153 -1.62 8.82 -4.97
C LYS A 153 -1.52 7.98 -6.24
N GLY A 154 -0.53 8.26 -7.08
CA GLY A 154 -0.31 7.55 -8.35
C GLY A 154 1.01 7.91 -9.03
N TYR A 155 1.48 7.03 -9.92
CA TYR A 155 2.57 7.33 -10.85
C TYR A 155 2.16 8.41 -11.82
N ILE A 156 3.05 9.36 -12.11
CA ILE A 156 2.72 10.45 -13.03
C ILE A 156 2.60 9.90 -14.46
N GLY A 157 1.42 10.02 -15.06
CA GLY A 157 1.14 9.61 -16.43
C GLY A 157 1.36 10.76 -17.41
N TYR A 158 2.31 10.58 -18.35
CA TYR A 158 2.66 11.58 -19.36
C TYR A 158 1.87 11.34 -20.66
N PRO A 159 1.02 12.29 -21.10
CA PRO A 159 0.26 12.12 -22.33
C PRO A 159 1.15 12.05 -23.57
N PHE A 160 0.89 11.10 -24.46
CA PHE A 160 1.52 11.00 -25.77
C PHE A 160 0.52 10.68 -26.88
N ILE A 161 0.94 10.88 -28.13
CA ILE A 161 0.17 10.50 -29.32
C ILE A 161 0.74 9.15 -29.81
N PRO A 162 -0.06 8.06 -29.86
CA PRO A 162 0.43 6.79 -30.35
C PRO A 162 0.76 6.86 -31.84
N VAL A 163 1.92 6.34 -32.23
CA VAL A 163 2.30 6.26 -33.64
C VAL A 163 1.53 5.12 -34.29
N GLN A 164 0.54 5.43 -35.14
CA GLN A 164 -0.08 4.42 -35.99
C GLN A 164 0.94 3.94 -37.02
N GLN A 165 1.31 2.67 -36.98
CA GLN A 165 2.08 2.06 -38.07
C GLN A 165 1.21 2.13 -39.34
N ARG A 166 1.60 3.00 -40.28
CA ARG A 166 1.02 3.00 -41.62
C ARG A 166 1.26 1.62 -42.22
N GLN A 167 0.19 0.85 -42.42
CA GLN A 167 0.24 -0.31 -43.31
C GLN A 167 0.72 0.20 -44.66
N THR A 168 1.91 -0.20 -45.08
CA THR A 168 2.34 -0.10 -46.47
C THR A 168 1.37 -0.92 -47.30
N VAL A 169 0.38 -0.26 -47.88
CA VAL A 169 -0.43 -0.84 -48.96
C VAL A 169 0.50 -0.92 -50.16
N GLY A 170 1.18 -2.06 -50.30
CA GLY A 170 1.98 -2.39 -51.48
C GLY A 170 1.07 -2.46 -52.70
N SER A 171 1.45 -1.71 -53.72
CA SER A 171 0.80 -1.61 -55.04
C SER A 171 1.06 -2.83 -55.90
#